data_AF-A0A9N9JEE9-F1
#
_entry.id   AF-A0A9N9JEE9-F1
#
_cell.length_a   1.000
_cell.length_b   1.000
_cell.length_c   1.000
_cell.angle_alpha   90.00
_cell.angle_beta   90.00
_cell.angle_gamma   90.00
#
_symmetry.space_group_name_H-M   'P 1'
#
loop_
_entity.id
_entity.type
_entity.pdbx_description
1 polymer ?
#
loop_
_entity_poly.entity_id
_entity_poly.type
_entity_poly.pdbx_seq_one_letter_code
_entity_poly.pdbx_strand_id
1 'polypeptide(L)'
;TSLHKGIKVLNKVILLLTKLDAPWNEVDMQTSNMQSTILKVKAARKTIQKARKLENLAAKRDQINKHIERRYTNFKKNMKSIVNSITKRVKTRVSFDNIITPTEVITDKDKIKRETRDYFKRWTQRNLMNYERWNE
;
A
#
# COMPACT_ATOMS: atom_id res chain seq x y z
N THR A 1 37.12 -7.24 -33.99
CA THR A 1 36.74 -7.45 -32.57
C THR A 1 35.27 -7.12 -32.25
N SER A 2 34.62 -6.18 -32.93
CA SER A 2 33.19 -5.84 -32.69
C SER A 2 32.19 -6.88 -33.24
N LEU A 3 32.46 -7.42 -34.42
CA LEU A 3 31.58 -8.38 -35.13
C LEU A 3 31.42 -9.72 -34.38
N HIS A 4 32.51 -10.22 -33.81
CA HIS A 4 32.52 -11.45 -33.01
C HIS A 4 31.72 -11.31 -31.71
N LYS A 5 31.72 -10.11 -31.09
CA LYS A 5 30.87 -9.82 -29.93
C LYS A 5 29.38 -9.77 -30.34
N GLY A 6 29.07 -9.18 -31.49
CA GLY A 6 27.72 -9.14 -32.04
C GLY A 6 27.14 -10.54 -32.31
N ILE A 7 27.93 -11.41 -32.93
CA ILE A 7 27.55 -12.81 -33.18
C ILE A 7 27.31 -13.56 -31.86
N LYS A 8 28.14 -13.34 -30.84
CA LYS A 8 27.97 -14.01 -29.53
C LYS A 8 26.70 -13.57 -28.81
N VAL A 9 26.33 -12.29 -28.91
CA VAL A 9 25.08 -11.76 -28.35
C VAL A 9 23.87 -12.30 -29.12
N LEU A 10 23.93 -12.34 -30.45
CA LEU A 10 22.88 -12.93 -31.29
C LEU A 10 22.67 -14.41 -30.97
N ASN A 11 23.74 -15.20 -30.84
CA ASN A 11 23.65 -16.61 -30.47
C ASN A 11 23.03 -16.80 -29.08
N LYS A 12 23.31 -15.91 -28.13
CA LYS A 12 22.71 -15.95 -26.79
C LYS A 12 21.22 -15.61 -26.83
N VAL A 13 20.82 -14.65 -27.67
CA VAL A 13 19.41 -14.31 -27.89
C VAL A 13 18.66 -15.46 -28.58
N ILE A 14 19.26 -16.10 -29.58
CA ILE A 14 18.69 -17.26 -30.28
C ILE A 14 18.55 -18.46 -29.34
N LEU A 15 19.53 -18.72 -28.47
CA LEU A 15 19.45 -19.76 -27.45
C LEU A 15 18.31 -19.50 -26.44
N LEU A 16 18.01 -18.23 -26.15
CA LEU A 16 16.89 -17.86 -25.28
C LEU A 16 15.54 -17.96 -26.00
N LEU A 17 15.51 -17.71 -27.31
CA LEU A 17 14.31 -17.79 -28.15
C LEU A 17 13.95 -19.23 -28.57
N THR A 18 14.94 -20.13 -28.65
CA THR A 18 14.74 -21.58 -28.90
C THR A 18 14.15 -22.30 -27.69
N LYS A 19 14.44 -21.82 -26.47
CA LYS A 19 13.75 -22.27 -25.24
C LYS A 19 12.28 -21.84 -25.14
N LEU A 20 11.79 -21.04 -26.08
CA LEU A 20 10.44 -20.48 -26.13
C LEU A 20 9.51 -21.22 -27.10
N ASP A 21 9.84 -22.45 -27.53
CA ASP A 21 9.06 -23.25 -28.49
C ASP A 21 8.68 -22.50 -29.78
N ALA A 22 9.53 -21.55 -30.20
CA ALA A 22 9.37 -20.86 -31.46
C ALA A 22 10.11 -21.65 -32.57
N PRO A 23 9.45 -21.99 -33.70
CA PRO A 23 10.05 -22.76 -34.77
C PRO A 23 11.04 -21.89 -35.56
N TRP A 24 12.31 -21.92 -35.16
CA TRP A 24 13.40 -21.27 -35.89
C TRP A 24 14.13 -22.35 -36.71
N ASN A 25 13.84 -22.44 -38.01
CA ASN A 25 14.63 -23.29 -38.91
C ASN A 25 16.04 -22.70 -39.06
N GLU A 26 17.07 -23.55 -39.02
CA GLU A 26 18.50 -23.20 -39.03
C GLU A 26 18.99 -22.42 -40.28
N VAL A 27 18.11 -22.14 -41.25
CA VAL A 27 18.45 -21.59 -42.57
C VAL A 27 18.51 -20.04 -42.61
N ASP A 28 18.04 -19.33 -41.57
CA ASP A 28 17.82 -17.87 -41.64
C ASP A 28 19.06 -16.99 -41.34
N MET A 29 20.26 -17.58 -41.18
CA MET A 29 21.51 -16.84 -40.89
C MET A 29 22.32 -16.40 -42.11
N GLN A 30 21.83 -16.59 -43.34
CA GLN A 30 22.45 -15.97 -44.52
C GLN A 30 22.14 -14.47 -44.58
N THR A 31 23.11 -13.65 -45.00
CA THR A 31 23.01 -12.18 -45.08
C THR A 31 21.82 -11.68 -45.91
N SER A 32 21.32 -12.47 -46.86
CA SER A 32 20.12 -12.19 -47.65
C SER A 32 18.81 -12.21 -46.84
N ASN A 33 18.76 -12.96 -45.73
CA ASN A 33 17.57 -13.10 -44.87
C ASN A 33 17.68 -12.34 -43.54
N MET A 34 18.71 -11.50 -43.39
CA MET A 34 18.95 -10.78 -42.13
C MET A 34 17.84 -9.76 -41.82
N GLN A 35 17.28 -9.10 -42.83
CA GLN A 35 16.17 -8.15 -42.64
C GLN A 35 14.88 -8.84 -42.17
N SER A 36 14.54 -10.00 -42.75
CA SER A 36 13.35 -10.76 -42.35
C SER A 36 13.49 -11.29 -40.92
N THR A 37 14.69 -11.74 -40.55
CA THR A 37 15.02 -12.15 -39.19
C THR A 37 14.89 -11.01 -38.19
N ILE A 38 15.38 -9.80 -38.52
CA ILE A 38 15.19 -8.61 -37.67
C ILE A 38 13.71 -8.29 -37.46
N LEU A 39 12.88 -8.41 -38.50
CA LEU A 39 11.43 -8.18 -38.39
C LEU A 39 10.75 -9.23 -37.50
N LYS A 40 11.10 -10.52 -37.66
CA LYS A 40 10.60 -11.61 -36.80
C LYS A 40 10.97 -11.39 -35.34
N VAL A 41 12.21 -11.01 -35.06
CA VAL A 41 12.68 -10.72 -33.68
C VAL A 41 11.96 -9.50 -33.09
N LYS A 42 11.73 -8.44 -33.88
CA LYS A 42 10.95 -7.27 -33.45
C LYS A 42 9.50 -7.67 -33.13
N ALA A 43 8.89 -8.53 -33.94
CA ALA A 43 7.54 -9.04 -33.70
C ALA A 43 7.47 -9.87 -32.41
N ALA A 44 8.40 -10.82 -32.24
CA ALA A 44 8.50 -11.64 -31.02
C ALA A 44 8.69 -10.78 -29.76
N ARG A 45 9.56 -9.77 -29.82
CA ARG A 45 9.74 -8.80 -28.72
C ARG A 45 8.44 -8.10 -28.36
N LYS A 46 7.68 -7.61 -29.35
CA LYS A 46 6.39 -6.94 -29.10
C LYS A 46 5.39 -7.87 -28.45
N THR A 47 5.31 -9.13 -28.90
CA THR A 47 4.44 -10.15 -28.31
C THR A 47 4.80 -10.43 -26.86
N ILE A 48 6.08 -10.63 -26.55
CA ILE A 48 6.56 -10.86 -25.17
C ILE A 48 6.25 -9.65 -24.28
N GLN A 49 6.46 -8.43 -24.78
CA GLN A 49 6.13 -7.21 -24.03
C GLN A 49 4.63 -7.10 -23.72
N LYS A 50 3.77 -7.46 -24.69
CA LYS A 50 2.32 -7.48 -24.49
C LYS A 50 1.92 -8.52 -23.45
N ALA A 51 2.45 -9.73 -23.54
CA ALA A 51 2.21 -10.80 -22.57
C ALA A 51 2.61 -10.38 -21.14
N ARG A 52 3.83 -9.84 -20.96
CA ARG A 52 4.28 -9.32 -19.66
C ARG A 52 3.41 -8.19 -19.11
N LYS A 53 2.89 -7.33 -19.98
CA LYS A 53 1.98 -6.27 -19.55
C LYS A 53 0.68 -6.85 -18.99
N LEU A 54 0.14 -7.90 -19.61
CA LEU A 54 -1.07 -8.58 -19.13
C LEU A 54 -0.81 -9.31 -17.80
N GLU A 55 0.31 -10.01 -17.67
CA GLU A 55 0.72 -10.66 -16.41
C GLU A 55 0.86 -9.64 -15.27
N ASN A 56 1.53 -8.52 -15.52
CA ASN A 56 1.68 -7.47 -14.53
C ASN A 56 0.34 -6.84 -14.12
N LEU A 57 -0.60 -6.70 -15.06
CA LEU A 57 -1.95 -6.22 -14.74
C LEU A 57 -2.73 -7.24 -13.88
N ALA A 58 -2.63 -8.52 -14.19
CA ALA A 58 -3.22 -9.59 -13.39
C ALA A 58 -2.64 -9.62 -11.97
N ALA A 59 -1.32 -9.59 -11.84
CA ALA A 59 -0.64 -9.56 -10.54
C ALA A 59 -1.05 -8.34 -9.69
N LYS A 60 -1.19 -7.16 -10.31
CA LYS A 60 -1.70 -5.96 -9.64
C LYS A 60 -3.13 -6.14 -9.16
N ARG A 61 -4.00 -6.72 -9.99
CA ARG A 61 -5.40 -7.02 -9.62
C ARG A 61 -5.46 -7.96 -8.41
N ASP A 62 -4.63 -9.00 -8.40
CA ASP A 62 -4.58 -9.95 -7.29
C ASP A 62 -4.07 -9.30 -5.99
N GLN A 63 -3.08 -8.42 -6.09
CA GLN A 63 -2.63 -7.64 -4.93
C GLN A 63 -3.76 -6.77 -4.36
N ILE A 64 -4.47 -6.05 -5.23
CA ILE A 64 -5.62 -5.22 -4.82
C ILE A 64 -6.67 -6.08 -4.12
N ASN A 65 -7.05 -7.21 -4.70
CA ASN A 65 -8.03 -8.12 -4.11
C ASN A 65 -7.57 -8.64 -2.75
N LYS A 66 -6.29 -9.03 -2.63
CA LYS A 66 -5.71 -9.47 -1.35
C LYS A 66 -5.77 -8.39 -0.27
N HIS A 67 -5.54 -7.13 -0.64
CA HIS A 67 -5.67 -6.01 0.30
C HIS A 67 -7.12 -5.77 0.72
N ILE A 68 -8.06 -5.88 -0.22
CA ILE A 68 -9.50 -5.76 0.04
C ILE A 68 -9.96 -6.87 1.01
N GLU A 69 -9.64 -8.14 0.72
CA GLU A 69 -9.98 -9.28 1.57
C GLU A 69 -9.39 -9.16 2.98
N ARG A 70 -8.13 -8.73 3.07
CA ARG A 70 -7.50 -8.45 4.37
C ARG A 70 -8.24 -7.36 5.13
N ARG A 71 -8.70 -6.31 4.46
CA ARG A 71 -9.46 -5.22 5.09
C ARG A 71 -10.82 -5.71 5.58
N TYR A 72 -11.56 -6.47 4.77
CA TYR A 72 -12.84 -7.06 5.17
C TYR A 72 -12.68 -8.02 6.34
N THR A 73 -11.66 -8.88 6.30
CA THR A 73 -11.35 -9.81 7.39
C THR A 73 -11.00 -9.05 8.67
N ASN A 74 -10.16 -8.02 8.58
CA ASN A 74 -9.81 -7.18 9.72
C ASN A 74 -11.02 -6.40 10.25
N PHE A 75 -11.91 -5.94 9.39
CA PHE A 75 -13.16 -5.29 9.78
C PHE A 75 -14.06 -6.25 10.56
N LYS A 76 -14.27 -7.47 10.04
CA LYS A 76 -15.09 -8.49 10.68
C LYS A 76 -14.51 -8.99 12.01
N LYS A 77 -13.19 -9.18 12.09
CA LYS A 77 -12.51 -9.77 13.26
C LYS A 77 -12.03 -8.74 14.28
N ASN A 78 -11.73 -7.51 13.88
CA ASN A 78 -11.10 -6.50 14.72
C ASN A 78 -11.59 -5.07 14.39
N MET A 79 -12.93 -4.91 14.38
CA MET A 79 -13.60 -3.63 14.13
C MET A 79 -13.08 -2.51 15.04
N LYS A 80 -12.74 -2.83 16.29
CA LYS A 80 -12.17 -1.89 17.27
C LYS A 80 -10.86 -1.26 16.78
N SER A 81 -9.93 -2.04 16.22
CA SER A 81 -8.66 -1.50 15.69
C SER A 81 -8.87 -0.59 14.48
N ILE A 82 -9.80 -0.93 13.58
CA ILE A 82 -10.12 -0.09 12.42
C ILE A 82 -10.75 1.22 12.87
N VAL A 83 -11.78 1.15 13.73
CA VAL A 83 -12.42 2.34 14.32
C VAL A 83 -11.38 3.22 15.00
N ASN A 84 -10.48 2.64 15.81
CA ASN A 84 -9.42 3.41 16.47
C ASN A 84 -8.46 4.09 15.48
N SER A 85 -8.09 3.44 14.36
CA SER A 85 -7.22 4.04 13.35
C SER A 85 -7.92 5.16 12.56
N ILE A 86 -9.19 4.99 12.21
CA ILE A 86 -9.99 5.98 11.47
C ILE A 86 -10.30 7.18 12.35
N THR A 87 -10.74 6.93 13.58
CA THR A 87 -11.10 7.99 14.52
C THR A 87 -9.87 8.66 15.15
N LYS A 88 -8.65 8.21 14.85
CA LYS A 88 -7.40 8.64 15.51
C LYS A 88 -7.58 8.81 17.02
N ARG A 89 -8.34 7.91 17.66
CA ARG A 89 -8.59 7.94 19.12
C ARG A 89 -7.33 7.53 19.86
N VAL A 90 -6.31 8.37 19.80
CA VAL A 90 -5.15 8.29 20.68
C VAL A 90 -5.62 8.86 22.01
N LYS A 91 -5.75 8.00 23.01
CA LYS A 91 -5.94 8.46 24.38
C LYS A 91 -4.60 9.01 24.86
N THR A 92 -4.32 10.26 24.55
CA THR A 92 -3.16 10.94 25.12
C THR A 92 -3.45 11.15 26.60
N ARG A 93 -2.56 10.66 27.44
CA ARG A 93 -2.64 10.93 28.87
C ARG A 93 -2.34 12.41 29.06
N VAL A 94 -3.35 13.19 29.43
CA VAL A 94 -3.16 14.56 29.88
C VAL A 94 -2.64 14.50 31.31
N SER A 95 -1.44 15.03 31.53
CA SER A 95 -0.86 15.24 32.85
C SER A 95 -0.68 16.73 33.08
N PHE A 96 -0.93 17.14 34.31
CA PHE A 96 -0.72 18.51 34.77
C PHE A 96 0.42 18.48 35.78
N ASP A 97 1.41 19.35 35.58
CA ASP A 97 2.50 19.54 36.55
C ASP A 97 2.05 20.49 37.67
N ASN A 98 1.16 21.43 37.34
CA ASN A 98 0.54 22.37 38.26
C ASN A 98 -0.86 22.79 37.78
N ILE A 99 -1.67 23.28 38.72
CA ILE A 99 -2.94 23.96 38.45
C ILE A 99 -2.88 25.35 39.07
N ILE A 100 -3.15 26.38 38.27
CA ILE A 100 -3.22 27.76 38.75
C ILE A 100 -4.70 28.09 39.01
N THR A 101 -5.02 28.41 40.26
CA THR A 101 -6.33 28.95 40.65
C THR A 101 -6.19 30.44 40.97
N PRO A 102 -7.29 31.20 41.11
CA PRO A 102 -7.21 32.62 41.49
C PRO A 102 -6.53 32.88 42.82
N THR A 103 -6.47 31.87 43.70
CA THR A 103 -5.99 32.00 45.09
C THR A 103 -4.66 31.30 45.33
N GLU A 104 -4.33 30.25 44.58
CA GLU A 104 -3.13 29.46 44.83
C GLU A 104 -2.62 28.71 43.58
N VAL A 105 -1.37 28.25 43.66
CA VAL A 105 -0.79 27.33 42.66
C VAL A 105 -0.66 25.95 43.30
N ILE A 106 -1.37 24.98 42.73
CA ILE A 106 -1.43 23.61 43.24
C ILE A 106 -0.38 22.78 42.48
N THR A 107 0.64 22.29 43.18
CA THR A 107 1.72 21.45 42.64
C THR A 107 1.69 20.00 43.16
N ASP A 108 0.94 19.75 44.24
CA ASP A 108 0.77 18.41 44.81
C ASP A 108 -0.03 17.50 43.86
N LYS A 109 0.52 16.33 43.54
CA LYS A 109 -0.05 15.40 42.55
C LYS A 109 -1.45 14.89 42.93
N ASP A 110 -1.73 14.68 44.20
CA ASP A 110 -3.03 14.17 44.64
C ASP A 110 -4.07 15.28 44.75
N LYS A 111 -3.67 16.50 45.11
CA LYS A 111 -4.51 17.70 44.96
C LYS A 111 -4.83 17.97 43.49
N ILE A 112 -3.84 17.91 42.60
CA ILE A 112 -4.03 18.07 41.14
C ILE A 112 -5.07 17.07 40.62
N LYS A 113 -4.96 15.79 40.99
CA LYS A 113 -5.94 14.76 40.58
C LYS A 113 -7.34 15.06 41.09
N ARG A 114 -7.49 15.50 42.35
CA ARG A 114 -8.79 15.86 42.93
C ARG A 114 -9.41 17.05 42.21
N GLU A 115 -8.67 18.15 42.08
CA GLU A 115 -9.17 19.34 41.40
C GLU A 115 -9.53 19.09 39.93
N THR A 116 -8.69 18.35 39.21
CA THR A 116 -8.99 17.94 37.83
C THR A 116 -10.32 17.18 37.76
N ARG A 117 -10.49 16.19 38.65
CA ARG A 117 -11.71 15.36 38.70
C ARG A 117 -12.94 16.21 39.00
N ASP A 118 -12.86 17.09 39.98
CA ASP A 118 -13.99 17.88 40.43
C ASP A 118 -14.36 18.97 39.43
N TYR A 119 -13.36 19.59 38.77
CA TYR A 119 -13.58 20.48 37.64
C TYR A 119 -14.38 19.81 36.52
N PHE A 120 -13.94 18.65 36.02
CA PHE A 120 -14.63 17.97 34.93
C PHE A 120 -16.00 17.44 35.35
N LYS A 121 -16.17 16.96 36.59
CA LYS A 121 -17.51 16.62 37.12
C LYS A 121 -18.45 17.82 37.05
N ARG A 122 -18.05 18.98 37.60
CA ARG A 122 -18.85 20.22 37.56
C ARG A 122 -19.13 20.68 36.13
N TRP A 123 -18.14 20.58 35.25
CA TRP A 123 -18.29 20.94 33.84
C TRP A 123 -19.31 20.05 33.13
N THR A 124 -19.22 18.73 33.31
CA THR A 124 -20.17 17.78 32.71
C THR A 124 -21.57 17.84 33.30
N GLN A 125 -21.72 18.23 34.57
CA GLN A 125 -23.04 18.40 35.20
C GLN A 125 -23.88 19.52 34.59
N ARG A 126 -23.26 20.55 33.97
CA ARG A 126 -23.99 21.63 33.29
C ARG A 126 -24.51 21.24 31.90
N ASN A 127 -24.04 20.13 31.34
CA ASN A 127 -24.59 19.59 30.11
C ASN A 127 -25.85 18.77 30.46
N LEU A 128 -26.99 19.46 30.60
CA LEU A 128 -28.29 18.80 30.62
C LEU A 128 -28.39 17.91 29.37
N MET A 129 -28.77 16.64 29.56
CA MET A 129 -29.08 15.73 28.46
C MET A 129 -30.10 16.41 27.55
N ASN A 130 -29.75 16.56 26.28
CA ASN A 130 -30.59 17.21 25.27
C ASN A 130 -31.71 16.24 24.86
N TYR A 131 -32.66 16.00 25.77
CA TYR A 131 -33.81 15.11 25.52
C TYR A 131 -34.77 15.68 24.47
N GLU A 132 -34.70 16.99 24.18
CA GLU A 132 -35.56 17.68 23.20
C GLU A 132 -35.09 17.51 21.74
N ARG A 133 -33.86 17.02 21.51
CA ARG A 133 -33.27 16.94 20.15
C ARG A 133 -33.65 15.70 19.32
N TRP A 134 -34.48 14.82 19.85
CA TRP A 134 -34.83 13.53 19.20
C TRP A 134 -36.30 13.43 18.76
N ASN A 135 -37.05 14.53 18.80
CA ASN A 135 -38.43 14.61 18.30
C ASN A 135 -38.51 15.43 16.99
N GLU A 136 -37.68 15.09 16.00
CA GLU A 136 -37.85 15.52 14.60
C GLU A 136 -38.10 14.29 13.71
#